data_AF-H1PNC5-F1
#
_entry.id   AF-H1PNC5-F1
#
_cell.length_a   1.000
_cell.length_b   1.000
_cell.length_c   1.000
_cell.angle_alpha   90.00
_cell.angle_beta   90.00
_cell.angle_gamma   90.00
#
_symmetry.space_group_name_H-M   'P 1'
#
loop_
_entity.id
_entity.type
_entity.pdbx_description
1 polymer ?
#
loop_
_entity_poly.entity_id
_entity_poly.type
_entity_poly.pdbx_seq_one_letter_code
_entity_poly.pdbx_strand_id
1 'polypeptide(L)'
;MNKKLLIGSCVAVALVAVVVIILFFVNDKQSKEYNYDLSKYVKVGKYKGLEYTSRKASVTDQDVSVEIKRRLQKAAKTENSKTGKVANGDTINISFVGKIDGKEFEGGSSESTDITVGTTKMIDGFVEGLIGKKVGETVTLNLKFPDNYGKTALQGKAVEFKVTINSKKKVVTPKLNVDFVKKNSKYKSVNEYKEGVKKELLKQKQKSLDSTVKQELWSRIIDRSKAKKYPEKELNEAMSQANKLEESYKAQAKNYGMNWDAYLKTVMRTDKKGFEKLKQEYAKNLVFNRMVMYSIARSENVSLSNREYKKEILQILEDNGYTEESFKKAFGKDIETYANEQNWRQKILFDKVLDKVIKDGKKVSQKEYQKIIAEEKAKKAKTSGNKNSNK
;
A
#
# COMPACT_ATOMS: atom_id res chain seq x y z
N MET A 1 -87.37 39.71 -4.74
CA MET A 1 -86.96 39.93 -3.33
C MET A 1 -85.64 39.18 -3.13
N ASN A 2 -84.45 39.78 -3.28
CA ASN A 2 -83.74 40.68 -2.34
C ASN A 2 -83.84 40.16 -0.88
N LYS A 3 -82.76 39.78 -0.18
CA LYS A 3 -81.45 40.43 0.04
C LYS A 3 -80.31 39.38 -0.05
N LYS A 4 -79.19 39.55 -0.78
CA LYS A 4 -78.03 40.46 -0.62
C LYS A 4 -77.35 40.42 0.76
N LEU A 5 -76.15 39.84 0.81
CA LEU A 5 -74.94 40.53 1.27
C LEU A 5 -73.70 40.04 0.48
N LEU A 6 -73.14 40.94 -0.32
CA LEU A 6 -71.76 40.96 -0.80
C LEU A 6 -70.87 41.54 0.31
N ILE A 7 -69.57 41.24 0.40
CA ILE A 7 -68.39 42.08 0.05
C ILE A 7 -67.20 41.31 0.70
N GLY A 8 -66.00 41.14 0.16
CA GLY A 8 -65.31 41.58 -1.05
C GLY A 8 -64.06 40.69 -1.27
N SER A 9 -63.65 40.42 -2.51
CA SER A 9 -62.47 41.02 -3.16
C SER A 9 -61.30 41.36 -2.23
N CYS A 10 -60.15 40.68 -2.37
CA CYS A 10 -58.97 41.24 -3.06
C CYS A 10 -57.73 40.37 -2.91
N VAL A 11 -56.97 40.33 -4.00
CA VAL A 11 -55.61 39.82 -4.16
C VAL A 11 -54.61 40.68 -3.36
N ALA A 12 -53.67 40.07 -2.62
CA ALA A 12 -52.31 40.60 -2.41
C ALA A 12 -51.36 39.59 -1.72
N VAL A 13 -50.34 39.17 -2.47
CA VAL A 13 -48.91 38.92 -2.18
C VAL A 13 -48.37 39.15 -0.74
N ALA A 14 -47.33 38.35 -0.41
CA ALA A 14 -46.23 38.56 0.57
C ALA A 14 -46.33 37.70 1.86
N LEU A 15 -45.51 36.64 2.03
CA LEU A 15 -44.09 36.57 2.44
C LEU A 15 -43.95 36.20 3.93
N VAL A 16 -43.18 35.12 4.16
CA VAL A 16 -42.18 34.97 5.24
C VAL A 16 -42.71 34.76 6.67
N ALA A 17 -42.57 33.54 7.17
CA ALA A 17 -41.61 33.19 8.24
C ALA A 17 -42.07 31.98 9.07
N VAL A 18 -41.21 30.95 9.09
CA VAL A 18 -40.72 30.23 10.29
C VAL A 18 -41.79 29.43 11.07
N VAL A 19 -41.69 28.10 11.16
CA VAL A 19 -40.89 27.34 12.16
C VAL A 19 -40.79 25.90 11.60
N VAL A 20 -39.68 25.41 11.03
CA VAL A 20 -38.40 24.99 11.63
C VAL A 20 -38.53 23.99 12.80
N ILE A 21 -39.43 23.00 12.78
CA ILE A 21 -39.37 21.87 13.76
C ILE A 21 -39.73 20.51 13.10
N ILE A 22 -39.07 20.15 11.99
CA ILE A 22 -38.91 18.72 11.60
C ILE A 22 -37.44 18.39 11.23
N LEU A 23 -36.53 19.37 11.23
CA LEU A 23 -35.11 19.16 10.87
C LEU A 23 -34.19 18.76 12.03
N PHE A 24 -34.68 18.58 13.25
CA PHE A 24 -33.84 18.30 14.43
C PHE A 24 -33.72 16.82 14.84
N PHE A 25 -34.31 15.87 14.09
CA PHE A 25 -34.10 14.42 14.34
C PHE A 25 -33.48 13.63 13.17
N VAL A 26 -32.95 14.31 12.12
CA VAL A 26 -32.29 13.64 10.98
C VAL A 26 -30.82 14.09 10.79
N ASN A 27 -30.26 14.91 11.68
CA ASN A 27 -28.96 15.56 11.41
C ASN A 27 -27.71 14.86 11.96
N ASP A 28 -27.81 13.66 12.55
CA ASP A 28 -26.63 12.88 12.98
C ASP A 28 -26.05 11.98 11.87
N LYS A 29 -26.65 12.03 10.66
CA LYS A 29 -26.33 11.14 9.53
C LYS A 29 -25.49 11.76 8.41
N GLN A 30 -25.25 13.08 8.39
CA GLN A 30 -24.38 13.69 7.38
C GLN A 30 -22.97 13.93 7.92
N SER A 31 -21.96 13.62 7.10
CA SER A 31 -20.57 13.95 7.42
C SER A 31 -20.44 15.44 7.69
N LYS A 32 -19.74 15.82 8.78
CA LYS A 32 -19.40 17.24 9.08
C LYS A 32 -18.58 17.91 7.96
N GLU A 33 -17.97 17.12 7.07
CA GLU A 33 -17.23 17.60 5.90
C GLU A 33 -18.15 18.15 4.79
N TYR A 34 -17.71 19.25 4.16
CA TYR A 34 -18.42 19.96 3.08
C TYR A 34 -19.84 20.44 3.44
N ASN A 35 -20.11 20.89 4.66
CA ASN A 35 -21.44 21.27 5.20
C ASN A 35 -22.14 22.48 4.51
N TYR A 36 -21.86 22.72 3.23
CA TYR A 36 -22.41 23.77 2.38
C TYR A 36 -22.83 23.20 1.02
N ASP A 37 -23.49 24.04 0.21
CA ASP A 37 -23.97 23.68 -1.12
C ASP A 37 -22.82 23.47 -2.13
N LEU A 38 -22.52 22.20 -2.40
CA LEU A 38 -21.49 21.76 -3.36
C LEU A 38 -21.84 22.06 -4.82
N SER A 39 -23.11 22.29 -5.17
CA SER A 39 -23.51 22.59 -6.54
C SER A 39 -22.90 23.89 -7.07
N LYS A 40 -22.51 24.80 -6.17
CA LYS A 40 -21.78 26.04 -6.46
C LYS A 40 -20.30 25.81 -6.81
N TYR A 41 -19.74 24.66 -6.44
CA TYR A 41 -18.30 24.36 -6.56
C TYR A 41 -18.01 23.27 -7.59
N VAL A 42 -18.92 22.32 -7.78
CA VAL A 42 -18.73 21.20 -8.70
C VAL A 42 -19.99 20.91 -9.50
N LYS A 43 -19.82 20.61 -10.79
CA LYS A 43 -20.84 19.99 -11.64
C LYS A 43 -20.50 18.50 -11.76
N VAL A 44 -21.29 17.65 -11.12
CA VAL A 44 -21.13 16.19 -11.19
C VAL A 44 -21.57 15.68 -12.56
N GLY A 45 -20.75 14.83 -13.16
CA GLY A 45 -21.04 14.16 -14.43
C GLY A 45 -22.08 13.05 -14.28
N LYS A 46 -22.60 12.53 -15.41
CA LYS A 46 -23.53 11.41 -15.39
C LYS A 46 -22.87 10.17 -14.76
N TYR A 47 -23.39 9.75 -13.61
CA TYR A 47 -22.96 8.55 -12.85
C TYR A 47 -24.03 7.46 -12.76
N LYS A 48 -25.32 7.79 -12.95
CA LYS A 48 -26.41 6.81 -12.93
C LYS A 48 -26.47 6.00 -14.23
N GLY A 49 -26.74 4.70 -14.10
CA GLY A 49 -26.90 3.80 -15.25
C GLY A 49 -25.62 3.62 -16.06
N LEU A 50 -24.44 3.86 -15.47
CA LEU A 50 -23.18 3.63 -16.15
C LEU A 50 -23.02 2.16 -16.51
N GLU A 51 -22.63 1.92 -17.75
CA GLU A 51 -22.38 0.57 -18.23
C GLU A 51 -21.07 0.04 -17.64
N TYR A 52 -21.06 -1.18 -17.13
CA TYR A 52 -19.85 -1.82 -16.65
C TYR A 52 -19.84 -3.29 -17.05
N THR A 53 -18.65 -3.88 -17.06
CA THR A 53 -18.50 -5.33 -17.20
C THR A 53 -17.85 -5.87 -15.94
N SER A 54 -18.22 -7.09 -15.54
CA SER A 54 -17.58 -7.78 -14.41
C SER A 54 -17.33 -9.23 -14.76
N ARG A 55 -16.20 -9.75 -14.27
CA ARG A 55 -15.79 -11.14 -14.44
C ARG A 55 -15.90 -11.86 -13.11
N LYS A 56 -16.23 -13.15 -13.16
CA LYS A 56 -16.08 -14.03 -12.00
C LYS A 56 -14.63 -14.46 -11.90
N ALA A 57 -14.05 -14.36 -10.71
CA ALA A 57 -12.74 -14.89 -10.46
C ALA A 57 -12.73 -16.42 -10.58
N SER A 58 -11.61 -16.97 -11.02
CA SER A 58 -11.32 -18.40 -11.02
C SER A 58 -9.96 -18.66 -10.39
N VAL A 59 -9.84 -19.80 -9.73
CA VAL A 59 -8.60 -20.26 -9.09
C VAL A 59 -8.35 -21.69 -9.54
N THR A 60 -7.20 -21.89 -10.18
CA THR A 60 -6.71 -23.19 -10.61
C THR A 60 -5.96 -23.87 -9.46
N ASP A 61 -5.78 -25.18 -9.55
CA ASP A 61 -5.00 -25.91 -8.54
C ASP A 61 -3.50 -25.54 -8.59
N GLN A 62 -3.04 -25.02 -9.74
CA GLN A 62 -1.71 -24.43 -9.88
C GLN A 62 -1.57 -23.14 -9.07
N ASP A 63 -2.57 -22.25 -9.09
CA ASP A 63 -2.58 -21.04 -8.25
C ASP A 63 -2.44 -21.40 -6.77
N VAL A 64 -3.18 -22.42 -6.31
CA VAL A 64 -3.14 -22.92 -4.93
C VAL A 64 -1.75 -23.47 -4.60
N SER A 65 -1.16 -24.25 -5.51
CA SER A 65 0.16 -24.85 -5.31
C SER A 65 1.27 -23.79 -5.23
N VAL A 66 1.21 -22.76 -6.07
CA VAL A 66 2.15 -21.62 -6.05
C VAL A 66 2.03 -20.85 -4.74
N GLU A 67 0.81 -20.55 -4.29
CA GLU A 67 0.59 -19.82 -3.05
C GLU A 67 1.06 -20.63 -1.82
N ILE A 68 0.80 -21.94 -1.78
CA ILE A 68 1.31 -22.80 -0.71
C ILE A 68 2.84 -22.84 -0.72
N LYS A 69 3.48 -22.95 -1.90
CA LYS A 69 4.94 -22.91 -2.02
C LYS A 69 5.49 -21.59 -1.46
N ARG A 70 4.86 -20.46 -1.78
CA ARG A 70 5.21 -19.14 -1.22
C ARG A 70 5.08 -19.10 0.31
N ARG A 71 4.01 -19.69 0.87
CA ARG A 71 3.82 -19.79 2.32
C ARG A 71 4.88 -20.67 2.99
N LEU A 72 5.25 -21.80 2.38
CA LEU A 72 6.33 -22.65 2.88
C LEU A 72 7.68 -21.91 2.86
N GLN A 73 7.98 -21.20 1.77
CA GLN A 73 9.19 -20.37 1.66
C GLN A 73 9.22 -19.27 2.72
N LYS A 74 8.10 -18.59 2.97
CA LYS A 74 8.00 -17.59 4.05
C LYS A 74 8.21 -18.20 5.44
N ALA A 75 7.85 -19.47 5.62
CA ALA A 75 8.05 -20.21 6.85
C ALA A 75 9.42 -20.92 6.92
N ALA A 76 10.29 -20.72 5.92
CA ALA A 76 11.62 -21.29 5.95
C ALA A 76 12.44 -20.69 7.10
N LYS A 77 13.27 -21.52 7.71
CA LYS A 77 14.15 -21.13 8.80
C LYS A 77 15.59 -21.28 8.39
N THR A 78 16.45 -20.42 8.89
CA THR A 78 17.89 -20.59 8.79
C THR A 78 18.37 -21.44 9.95
N GLU A 79 19.01 -22.56 9.63
CA GLU A 79 19.55 -23.49 10.60
C GLU A 79 21.05 -23.68 10.37
N ASN A 80 21.79 -24.03 11.42
CA ASN A 80 23.20 -24.38 11.32
C ASN A 80 23.34 -25.83 10.86
N SER A 81 23.95 -26.02 9.69
CA SER A 81 24.27 -27.33 9.14
C SER A 81 25.71 -27.69 9.46
N LYS A 82 25.91 -28.89 10.03
CA LYS A 82 27.23 -29.45 10.32
C LYS A 82 27.84 -30.23 9.14
N THR A 83 27.28 -30.10 7.94
CA THR A 83 27.70 -30.86 6.76
C THR A 83 27.75 -29.99 5.52
N GLY A 84 28.45 -30.47 4.48
CA GLY A 84 28.58 -29.81 3.19
C GLY A 84 29.92 -29.10 3.01
N LYS A 85 30.11 -28.54 1.81
CA LYS A 85 31.26 -27.70 1.45
C LYS A 85 30.86 -26.23 1.47
N VAL A 86 31.81 -25.38 1.80
CA VAL A 86 31.69 -23.93 1.73
C VAL A 86 31.71 -23.48 0.27
N ALA A 87 30.78 -22.62 -0.11
CA ALA A 87 30.69 -21.98 -1.42
C ALA A 87 30.59 -20.46 -1.27
N ASN A 88 30.83 -19.74 -2.36
CA ASN A 88 30.64 -18.30 -2.38
C ASN A 88 29.18 -17.92 -2.03
N GLY A 89 29.00 -16.91 -1.18
CA GLY A 89 27.68 -16.49 -0.68
C GLY A 89 27.13 -17.29 0.50
N ASP A 90 27.77 -18.40 0.93
CA ASP A 90 27.38 -19.08 2.17
C ASP A 90 27.69 -18.19 3.39
N THR A 91 26.82 -18.21 4.40
CA THR A 91 27.20 -17.78 5.74
C THR A 91 27.68 -18.99 6.54
N ILE A 92 28.89 -18.90 7.09
CA ILE A 92 29.50 -19.97 7.89
C ILE A 92 29.87 -19.45 9.27
N ASN A 93 29.75 -20.30 10.27
CA ASN A 93 30.29 -20.06 11.60
C ASN A 93 31.69 -20.67 11.66
N ILE A 94 32.67 -19.87 12.06
CA ILE A 94 34.07 -20.28 12.18
C ILE A 94 34.61 -19.99 13.57
N SER A 95 35.60 -20.77 13.97
CA SER A 95 36.57 -20.40 15.01
C SER A 95 37.91 -20.17 14.32
N PHE A 96 38.70 -19.20 14.77
CA PHE A 96 40.05 -19.03 14.25
C PHE A 96 41.01 -18.56 15.32
N VAL A 97 42.28 -18.91 15.14
CA VAL A 97 43.40 -18.45 15.95
C VAL A 97 44.47 -17.91 15.01
N GLY A 98 44.81 -16.63 15.18
CA GLY A 98 45.81 -15.92 14.39
C GLY A 98 47.14 -15.81 15.13
N LYS A 99 48.25 -16.10 14.44
CA LYS A 99 49.61 -16.05 15.00
C LYS A 99 50.55 -15.25 14.09
N ILE A 100 51.38 -14.41 14.71
CA ILE A 100 52.50 -13.71 14.06
C ILE A 100 53.76 -14.21 14.76
N ASP A 101 54.75 -14.68 13.99
CA ASP A 101 55.99 -15.26 14.51
C ASP A 101 55.75 -16.34 15.58
N GLY A 102 54.71 -17.16 15.37
CA GLY A 102 54.30 -18.24 16.27
C GLY A 102 53.53 -17.82 17.53
N LYS A 103 53.34 -16.52 17.77
CA LYS A 103 52.64 -15.98 18.94
C LYS A 103 51.26 -15.44 18.57
N GLU A 104 50.25 -15.74 19.38
CA GLU A 104 48.93 -15.13 19.24
C GLU A 104 49.00 -13.63 19.52
N PHE A 105 48.11 -12.87 18.89
CA PHE A 105 48.04 -11.42 19.05
C PHE A 105 46.60 -10.99 19.36
N GLU A 106 46.47 -9.84 20.01
CA GLU A 106 45.18 -9.32 20.45
C GLU A 106 44.24 -9.03 19.27
N GLY A 107 43.03 -9.60 19.33
CA GLY A 107 42.04 -9.53 18.25
C GLY A 107 42.34 -10.44 17.07
N GLY A 108 43.34 -11.33 17.17
CA GLY A 108 43.67 -12.34 16.17
C GLY A 108 42.89 -13.64 16.28
N SER A 109 42.07 -13.82 17.33
CA SER A 109 41.38 -15.09 17.62
C SER A 109 39.90 -14.88 17.92
N SER A 110 39.07 -15.84 17.53
CA SER A 110 37.64 -15.91 17.86
C SER A 110 37.19 -17.37 17.97
N GLU A 111 36.43 -17.70 19.00
CA GLU A 111 35.88 -19.05 19.17
C GLU A 111 34.60 -19.29 18.35
N SER A 112 33.90 -18.23 17.96
CA SER A 112 32.68 -18.34 17.16
C SER A 112 32.37 -17.01 16.51
N THR A 113 32.47 -16.96 15.19
CA THR A 113 32.12 -15.80 14.38
C THR A 113 31.41 -16.27 13.12
N ASP A 114 30.29 -15.61 12.79
CA ASP A 114 29.60 -15.81 11.52
C ASP A 114 30.21 -14.89 10.46
N ILE A 115 30.69 -15.48 9.36
CA ILE A 115 31.14 -14.76 8.17
C ILE A 115 30.32 -15.17 6.96
N THR A 116 30.06 -14.24 6.05
CA THR A 116 29.45 -14.52 4.75
C THR A 116 30.51 -14.47 3.67
N VAL A 117 30.71 -15.59 2.99
CA VAL A 117 31.76 -15.76 1.98
C VAL A 117 31.52 -14.81 0.82
N GLY A 118 32.53 -14.00 0.49
CA GLY A 118 32.47 -12.98 -0.56
C GLY A 118 31.81 -11.64 -0.15
N THR A 119 31.34 -11.49 1.10
CA THR A 119 30.75 -10.22 1.58
C THR A 119 31.40 -9.73 2.87
N THR A 120 31.69 -10.62 3.81
CA THR A 120 32.36 -10.25 5.06
C THR A 120 33.81 -9.86 4.76
N LYS A 121 34.18 -8.63 5.13
CA LYS A 121 35.53 -8.13 4.96
C LYS A 121 36.45 -8.73 6.02
N MET A 122 37.37 -9.57 5.58
CA MET A 122 38.55 -10.02 6.33
C MET A 122 39.79 -9.60 5.53
N ILE A 123 40.99 -9.91 6.02
CA ILE A 123 42.19 -9.72 5.22
C ILE A 123 42.13 -10.59 3.94
N ASP A 124 42.77 -10.10 2.89
CA ASP A 124 42.74 -10.75 1.58
C ASP A 124 43.18 -12.22 1.66
N GLY A 125 42.41 -13.09 1.01
CA GLY A 125 42.67 -14.54 0.98
C GLY A 125 42.11 -15.30 2.18
N PHE A 126 41.66 -14.63 3.25
CA PHE A 126 41.09 -15.32 4.40
C PHE A 126 39.78 -16.03 4.05
N VAL A 127 38.85 -15.32 3.41
CA VAL A 127 37.51 -15.83 3.12
C VAL A 127 37.54 -16.76 1.92
N GLU A 128 38.35 -16.45 0.90
CA GLU A 128 38.54 -17.24 -0.30
C GLU A 128 39.20 -18.59 0.01
N GLY A 129 40.15 -18.62 0.96
CA GLY A 129 40.85 -19.84 1.39
C GLY A 129 39.94 -20.90 2.03
N LEU A 130 38.73 -20.52 2.43
CA LEU A 130 37.74 -21.43 3.00
C LEU A 130 36.80 -22.03 1.95
N ILE A 131 36.78 -21.52 0.72
CA ILE A 131 35.91 -22.04 -0.35
C ILE A 131 36.30 -23.48 -0.70
N GLY A 132 35.30 -24.35 -0.84
CA GLY A 132 35.45 -25.77 -1.16
C GLY A 132 35.79 -26.65 0.04
N LYS A 133 36.16 -26.06 1.19
CA LYS A 133 36.47 -26.76 2.43
C LYS A 133 35.20 -27.31 3.08
N LYS A 134 35.32 -28.41 3.81
CA LYS A 134 34.18 -29.06 4.44
C LYS A 134 33.85 -28.41 5.78
N VAL A 135 32.58 -28.39 6.14
CA VAL A 135 32.17 -28.11 7.52
C VAL A 135 32.78 -29.18 8.43
N GLY A 136 33.34 -28.75 9.56
CA GLY A 136 34.13 -29.54 10.51
C GLY A 136 35.64 -29.57 10.21
N GLU A 137 36.08 -29.06 9.07
CA GLU A 137 37.50 -29.03 8.70
C GLU A 137 38.23 -27.87 9.38
N THR A 138 39.46 -28.13 9.81
CA THR A 138 40.41 -27.09 10.25
C THR A 138 41.43 -26.85 9.14
N VAL A 139 41.59 -25.59 8.76
CA VAL A 139 42.41 -25.13 7.65
C VAL A 139 43.42 -24.12 8.18
N THR A 140 44.68 -24.30 7.83
CA THR A 140 45.73 -23.29 8.09
C THR A 140 45.87 -22.39 6.87
N LEU A 141 45.72 -21.09 7.07
CA LEU A 141 45.84 -20.06 6.05
C LEU A 141 47.08 -19.20 6.35
N ASN A 142 48.03 -19.17 5.41
CA ASN A 142 49.20 -18.30 5.49
C ASN A 142 48.93 -17.04 4.68
N LEU A 143 48.76 -15.92 5.37
CA LEU A 143 48.31 -14.65 4.80
C LEU A 143 49.27 -13.51 5.18
N LYS A 144 49.03 -12.34 4.62
CA LYS A 144 49.76 -11.11 4.94
C LYS A 144 48.76 -10.01 5.22
N PHE A 145 48.98 -9.25 6.30
CA PHE A 145 48.21 -8.03 6.52
C PHE A 145 48.52 -6.98 5.44
N PRO A 146 47.52 -6.22 4.96
CA PRO A 146 47.76 -5.10 4.06
C PRO A 146 48.76 -4.10 4.61
N ASP A 147 49.56 -3.47 3.75
CA ASP A 147 50.54 -2.47 4.18
C ASP A 147 49.85 -1.22 4.78
N ASN A 148 48.59 -0.95 4.42
CA ASN A 148 47.75 0.14 4.93
C ASN A 148 46.74 -0.31 6.01
N TYR A 149 46.96 -1.44 6.68
CA TYR A 149 46.04 -1.96 7.69
C TYR A 149 45.85 -0.99 8.87
N GLY A 150 44.62 -0.87 9.38
CA GLY A 150 44.26 0.17 10.38
C GLY A 150 44.98 0.07 11.74
N LYS A 151 45.66 -1.06 12.03
CA LYS A 151 46.51 -1.22 13.20
C LYS A 151 47.98 -1.23 12.76
N THR A 152 48.72 -0.15 13.03
CA THR A 152 50.14 0.03 12.63
C THR A 152 51.02 -1.16 12.99
N ALA A 153 50.80 -1.77 14.16
CA ALA A 153 51.58 -2.91 14.62
C ALA A 153 51.41 -4.21 13.79
N LEU A 154 50.37 -4.28 12.94
CA LEU A 154 50.07 -5.45 12.10
C LEU A 154 50.38 -5.21 10.61
N GLN A 155 50.61 -3.96 10.19
CA GLN A 155 50.81 -3.59 8.78
C GLN A 155 51.92 -4.41 8.13
N GLY A 156 51.63 -4.99 6.97
CA GLY A 156 52.60 -5.74 6.16
C GLY A 156 53.12 -7.04 6.79
N LYS A 157 52.66 -7.44 7.99
CA LYS A 157 53.16 -8.64 8.66
C LYS A 157 52.56 -9.92 8.07
N ALA A 158 53.39 -10.96 7.96
CA ALA A 158 52.92 -12.31 7.70
C ALA A 158 52.17 -12.84 8.91
N VAL A 159 51.09 -13.58 8.67
CA VAL A 159 50.21 -14.11 9.70
C VAL A 159 49.71 -15.50 9.31
N GLU A 160 49.73 -16.41 10.26
CA GLU A 160 49.12 -17.72 10.12
C GLU A 160 47.77 -17.72 10.83
N PHE A 161 46.70 -18.10 10.14
CA PHE A 161 45.39 -18.33 10.74
C PHE A 161 45.02 -19.81 10.69
N LYS A 162 44.83 -20.42 11.85
CA LYS A 162 44.21 -21.73 11.96
C LYS A 162 42.71 -21.57 12.14
N VAL A 163 41.95 -21.90 11.11
CA VAL A 163 40.50 -21.66 11.02
C VAL A 163 39.74 -22.99 11.03
N THR A 164 38.81 -23.17 11.95
CA THR A 164 37.86 -24.30 11.98
C THR A 164 36.50 -23.85 11.49
N ILE A 165 35.92 -24.58 10.54
CA ILE A 165 34.56 -24.31 10.04
C ILE A 165 33.55 -25.07 10.88
N ASN A 166 32.90 -24.42 11.84
CA ASN A 166 32.00 -25.08 12.79
C ASN A 166 30.66 -25.49 12.16
N SER A 167 30.06 -24.60 11.37
CA SER A 167 28.80 -24.88 10.67
C SER A 167 28.60 -23.95 9.49
N LYS A 168 27.69 -24.32 8.58
CA LYS A 168 27.17 -23.42 7.55
C LYS A 168 25.69 -23.16 7.74
N LYS A 169 25.25 -21.91 7.59
CA LYS A 169 23.83 -21.57 7.59
C LYS A 169 23.17 -22.19 6.36
N LYS A 170 22.04 -22.87 6.58
CA LYS A 170 21.23 -23.49 5.55
C LYS A 170 19.78 -23.08 5.73
N VAL A 171 19.14 -22.63 4.66
CA VAL A 171 17.71 -22.37 4.65
C VAL A 171 16.97 -23.70 4.54
N VAL A 172 16.20 -24.05 5.57
CA VAL A 172 15.34 -25.23 5.62
C VAL A 172 13.90 -24.78 5.42
N THR A 173 13.36 -25.13 4.25
CA THR A 173 11.94 -24.90 3.94
C THR A 173 11.13 -26.09 4.44
N PRO A 174 10.07 -25.88 5.26
CA PRO A 174 9.22 -26.97 5.70
C PRO A 174 8.52 -27.64 4.51
N LYS A 175 8.17 -28.91 4.67
CA LYS A 175 7.30 -29.62 3.72
C LYS A 175 5.83 -29.35 4.06
N LEU A 176 4.96 -29.39 3.05
CA LEU A 176 3.51 -29.38 3.29
C LEU A 176 3.10 -30.72 3.91
N ASN A 177 2.79 -30.72 5.20
CA ASN A 177 2.26 -31.85 5.93
C ASN A 177 1.25 -31.39 7.01
N VAL A 178 0.65 -32.33 7.73
CA VAL A 178 -0.35 -32.03 8.77
C VAL A 178 0.24 -31.14 9.88
N ASP A 179 1.49 -31.34 10.27
CA ASP A 179 2.14 -30.55 11.32
C ASP A 179 2.32 -29.09 10.90
N PHE A 180 2.78 -28.86 9.66
CA PHE A 180 2.85 -27.52 9.09
C PHE A 180 1.48 -26.84 9.09
N VAL A 181 0.44 -27.57 8.65
CA VAL A 181 -0.92 -27.05 8.57
C VAL A 181 -1.46 -26.65 9.94
N LYS A 182 -1.35 -27.54 10.94
CA LYS A 182 -1.82 -27.29 12.31
C LYS A 182 -1.08 -26.14 12.98
N LYS A 183 0.21 -25.99 12.70
CA LYS A 183 1.05 -24.93 13.28
C LYS A 183 0.80 -23.55 12.68
N ASN A 184 0.40 -23.49 11.40
CA ASN A 184 0.35 -22.23 10.64
C ASN A 184 -1.05 -21.84 10.18
N SER A 185 -2.08 -22.58 10.59
CA SER A 185 -3.46 -22.31 10.17
C SER A 185 -4.47 -22.90 11.14
N LYS A 186 -5.75 -22.54 10.93
CA LYS A 186 -6.89 -23.12 11.66
C LYS A 186 -7.35 -24.49 11.15
N TYR A 187 -6.74 -25.01 10.08
CA TYR A 187 -7.16 -26.25 9.44
C TYR A 187 -6.49 -27.46 10.08
N LYS A 188 -7.11 -28.65 9.95
CA LYS A 188 -6.63 -29.88 10.60
C LYS A 188 -5.97 -30.85 9.63
N SER A 189 -6.27 -30.74 8.34
CA SER A 189 -5.70 -31.59 7.28
C SER A 189 -5.13 -30.78 6.11
N VAL A 190 -4.24 -31.42 5.33
CA VAL A 190 -3.67 -30.80 4.12
C VAL A 190 -4.75 -30.47 3.09
N ASN A 191 -5.79 -31.28 2.97
CA ASN A 191 -6.89 -31.06 2.04
C ASN A 191 -7.73 -29.84 2.46
N GLU A 192 -8.11 -29.76 3.73
CA GLU A 192 -8.81 -28.58 4.28
C GLU A 192 -8.00 -27.30 4.08
N TYR A 193 -6.68 -27.37 4.29
CA TYR A 193 -5.78 -26.24 4.07
C TYR A 193 -5.77 -25.79 2.60
N LYS A 194 -5.65 -26.72 1.65
CA LYS A 194 -5.68 -26.42 0.21
C LYS A 194 -7.01 -25.77 -0.20
N GLU A 195 -8.14 -26.30 0.27
CA GLU A 195 -9.46 -25.72 0.01
C GLU A 195 -9.62 -24.34 0.65
N GLY A 196 -9.09 -24.16 1.84
CA GLY A 196 -9.02 -22.87 2.52
C GLY A 196 -8.25 -21.83 1.71
N VAL A 197 -7.05 -22.19 1.23
CA VAL A 197 -6.22 -21.34 0.37
C VAL A 197 -6.96 -21.01 -0.94
N LYS A 198 -7.63 -21.99 -1.55
CA LYS A 198 -8.42 -21.79 -2.77
C LYS A 198 -9.53 -20.76 -2.58
N LYS A 199 -10.28 -20.86 -1.47
CA LYS A 199 -11.34 -19.90 -1.11
C LYS A 199 -10.77 -18.51 -0.84
N GLU A 200 -9.64 -18.43 -0.14
CA GLU A 200 -8.95 -17.16 0.14
C GLU A 200 -8.52 -16.47 -1.16
N LEU A 201 -7.85 -17.20 -2.05
CA LEU A 201 -7.43 -16.71 -3.37
C LEU A 201 -8.62 -16.27 -4.21
N LEU A 202 -9.73 -17.02 -4.18
CA LEU A 202 -10.94 -16.69 -4.93
C LEU A 202 -11.54 -15.36 -4.43
N LYS A 203 -11.65 -15.18 -3.11
CA LYS A 203 -12.11 -13.94 -2.48
C LYS A 203 -11.19 -12.76 -2.84
N GLN A 204 -9.88 -12.94 -2.78
CA GLN A 204 -8.90 -11.90 -3.12
C GLN A 204 -8.98 -11.50 -4.60
N LYS A 205 -8.99 -12.48 -5.52
CA LYS A 205 -9.13 -12.24 -6.96
C LYS A 205 -10.45 -11.55 -7.28
N GLN A 206 -11.56 -11.96 -6.68
CA GLN A 206 -12.86 -11.31 -6.90
C GLN A 206 -12.85 -9.87 -6.39
N LYS A 207 -12.34 -9.62 -5.18
CA LYS A 207 -12.22 -8.26 -4.61
C LYS A 207 -11.38 -7.34 -5.50
N SER A 208 -10.31 -7.85 -6.10
CA SER A 208 -9.46 -7.11 -7.05
C SER A 208 -10.20 -6.77 -8.34
N LEU A 209 -10.96 -7.71 -8.90
CA LEU A 209 -11.81 -7.46 -10.07
C LEU A 209 -12.88 -6.40 -9.77
N ASP A 210 -13.56 -6.52 -8.63
CA ASP A 210 -14.60 -5.56 -8.23
C ASP A 210 -14.01 -4.16 -8.01
N SER A 211 -12.81 -4.08 -7.41
CA SER A 211 -12.08 -2.83 -7.24
C SER A 211 -11.67 -2.20 -8.58
N THR A 212 -11.31 -3.01 -9.57
CA THR A 212 -11.01 -2.53 -10.93
C THR A 212 -12.25 -1.90 -11.56
N VAL A 213 -13.41 -2.57 -11.46
CA VAL A 213 -14.68 -2.03 -11.95
C VAL A 213 -15.04 -0.71 -11.26
N LYS A 214 -14.90 -0.65 -9.93
CA LYS A 214 -15.12 0.57 -9.14
C LYS A 214 -14.22 1.72 -9.61
N GLN A 215 -12.93 1.46 -9.83
CA GLN A 215 -11.97 2.47 -10.30
C GLN A 215 -12.30 2.97 -11.71
N GLU A 216 -12.66 2.08 -12.64
CA GLU A 216 -13.06 2.44 -14.00
C GLU A 216 -14.32 3.32 -14.01
N LEU A 217 -15.34 2.94 -13.23
CA LEU A 217 -16.56 3.73 -13.08
C LEU A 217 -16.26 5.10 -12.48
N TRP A 218 -15.45 5.15 -11.42
CA TRP A 218 -15.06 6.42 -10.81
C TRP A 218 -14.32 7.32 -11.78
N SER A 219 -13.36 6.78 -12.53
CA SER A 219 -12.61 7.54 -13.54
C SER A 219 -13.55 8.16 -14.58
N ARG A 220 -14.55 7.40 -15.06
CA ARG A 220 -15.57 7.91 -16.00
C ARG A 220 -16.44 8.99 -15.37
N ILE A 221 -16.79 8.88 -14.08
CA ILE A 221 -17.54 9.92 -13.35
C ILE A 221 -16.72 11.21 -13.27
N ILE A 222 -15.45 11.11 -12.90
CA ILE A 222 -14.53 12.25 -12.79
C ILE A 222 -14.32 12.91 -14.14
N ASP A 223 -14.08 12.14 -15.21
CA ASP A 223 -13.92 12.65 -16.58
C ASP A 223 -15.14 13.43 -17.09
N ARG A 224 -16.34 13.06 -16.62
CA ARG A 224 -17.61 13.73 -16.96
C ARG A 224 -17.97 14.86 -16.01
N SER A 225 -17.25 14.99 -14.91
CA SER A 225 -17.45 16.03 -13.89
C SER A 225 -16.59 17.26 -14.19
N LYS A 226 -16.97 18.41 -13.67
CA LYS A 226 -16.21 19.66 -13.82
C LYS A 226 -16.18 20.45 -12.51
N ALA A 227 -14.98 20.81 -12.06
CA ALA A 227 -14.83 21.79 -10.99
C ALA A 227 -15.20 23.18 -11.54
N LYS A 228 -16.01 23.93 -10.77
CA LYS A 228 -16.30 25.35 -11.03
C LYS A 228 -15.31 26.24 -10.29
N LYS A 229 -15.08 25.92 -9.02
CA LYS A 229 -14.11 26.59 -8.14
C LYS A 229 -13.73 25.66 -6.98
N TYR A 230 -12.65 25.97 -6.29
CA TYR A 230 -12.15 25.19 -5.16
C TYR A 230 -12.41 25.95 -3.85
N PRO A 231 -13.06 25.33 -2.86
CA PRO A 231 -13.13 25.86 -1.51
C PRO A 231 -11.73 26.09 -0.92
N GLU A 232 -11.47 27.27 -0.37
CA GLU A 232 -10.13 27.65 0.09
C GLU A 232 -9.65 26.80 1.26
N LYS A 233 -10.52 26.55 2.25
CA LYS A 233 -10.20 25.71 3.41
C LYS A 233 -9.73 24.32 2.98
N GLU A 234 -10.52 23.63 2.16
CA GLU A 234 -10.21 22.27 1.71
C GLU A 234 -9.01 22.24 0.77
N LEU A 235 -8.78 23.29 -0.02
CA LEU A 235 -7.58 23.42 -0.84
C LEU A 235 -6.32 23.59 0.02
N ASN A 236 -6.38 24.41 1.07
CA ASN A 236 -5.27 24.59 2.01
C ASN A 236 -4.96 23.29 2.78
N GLU A 237 -5.98 22.56 3.22
CA GLU A 237 -5.83 21.23 3.82
C GLU A 237 -5.20 20.22 2.84
N ALA A 238 -5.59 20.25 1.57
CA ALA A 238 -5.01 19.40 0.53
C ALA A 238 -3.56 19.80 0.20
N MET A 239 -3.23 21.08 0.24
CA MET A 239 -1.85 21.57 0.10
C MET A 239 -0.96 21.14 1.27
N SER A 240 -1.48 21.14 2.51
CA SER A 240 -0.76 20.59 3.66
C SER A 240 -0.42 19.11 3.45
N GLN A 241 -1.34 18.32 2.90
CA GLN A 241 -1.07 16.92 2.54
C GLN A 241 -0.03 16.81 1.42
N ALA A 242 -0.07 17.68 0.41
CA ALA A 242 0.92 17.71 -0.67
C ALA A 242 2.33 18.02 -0.14
N ASN A 243 2.45 18.90 0.86
CA ASN A 243 3.72 19.22 1.50
C ASN A 243 4.30 18.04 2.31
N LYS A 244 3.46 17.28 3.03
CA LYS A 244 3.89 16.04 3.70
C LYS A 244 4.39 14.98 2.70
N LEU A 245 3.77 14.93 1.51
CA LEU A 245 4.23 14.05 0.44
C LEU A 245 5.61 14.49 -0.10
N GLU A 246 5.85 15.80 -0.23
CA GLU A 246 7.17 16.34 -0.56
C GLU A 246 8.24 15.93 0.45
N GLU A 247 7.96 16.01 1.75
CA GLU A 247 8.87 15.53 2.80
C GLU A 247 9.20 14.05 2.63
N SER A 248 8.20 13.23 2.27
CA SER A 248 8.39 11.80 1.98
C SER A 248 9.29 11.56 0.77
N TYR A 249 9.19 12.40 -0.27
CA TYR A 249 10.09 12.34 -1.43
C TYR A 249 11.50 12.84 -1.11
N LYS A 250 11.65 13.87 -0.26
CA LYS A 250 12.97 14.33 0.21
C LYS A 250 13.67 13.26 1.04
N ALA A 251 12.93 12.53 1.88
CA ALA A 251 13.47 11.39 2.63
C ALA A 251 13.95 10.28 1.68
N GLN A 252 13.18 9.97 0.62
CA GLN A 252 13.60 9.02 -0.42
C GLN A 252 14.85 9.49 -1.17
N ALA A 253 14.95 10.78 -1.50
CA ALA A 253 16.14 11.35 -2.13
C ALA A 253 17.40 11.12 -1.28
N LYS A 254 17.30 11.37 0.03
CA LYS A 254 18.38 11.10 0.99
C LYS A 254 18.78 9.62 1.00
N ASN A 255 17.80 8.70 0.96
CA ASN A 255 18.05 7.27 0.92
C ASN A 255 18.76 6.82 -0.37
N TYR A 256 18.60 7.56 -1.47
CA TYR A 256 19.32 7.36 -2.72
C TYR A 256 20.65 8.11 -2.78
N GLY A 257 21.07 8.79 -1.71
CA GLY A 257 22.29 9.61 -1.70
C GLY A 257 22.20 10.83 -2.62
N MET A 258 20.99 11.25 -3.00
CA MET A 258 20.75 12.38 -3.88
C MET A 258 20.29 13.59 -3.07
N ASN A 259 20.77 14.78 -3.43
CA ASN A 259 20.11 16.00 -2.99
C ASN A 259 18.76 16.17 -3.72
N TRP A 260 17.91 17.06 -3.21
CA TRP A 260 16.56 17.23 -3.71
C TRP A 260 16.50 17.60 -5.20
N ASP A 261 17.38 18.49 -5.65
CA ASP A 261 17.39 19.00 -7.02
C ASP A 261 17.83 17.91 -8.01
N ALA A 262 18.79 17.09 -7.62
CA ALA A 262 19.20 15.92 -8.39
C ALA A 262 18.06 14.90 -8.48
N TYR A 263 17.41 14.56 -7.37
CA TYR A 263 16.28 13.61 -7.34
C TYR A 263 15.12 14.07 -8.22
N LEU A 264 14.77 15.36 -8.18
CA LEU A 264 13.73 15.91 -9.03
C LEU A 264 14.06 15.71 -10.52
N LYS A 265 15.30 16.02 -10.93
CA LYS A 265 15.73 15.91 -12.33
C LYS A 265 15.84 14.47 -12.81
N THR A 266 16.45 13.59 -12.00
CA THR A 266 16.81 12.23 -12.43
C THR A 266 15.65 11.25 -12.25
N VAL A 267 14.99 11.28 -11.10
CA VAL A 267 13.93 10.31 -10.73
C VAL A 267 12.57 10.84 -11.14
N MET A 268 12.23 12.07 -10.76
CA MET A 268 10.91 12.66 -11.02
C MET A 268 10.80 13.31 -12.40
N ARG A 269 11.93 13.45 -13.13
CA ARG A 269 12.03 14.06 -14.46
C ARG A 269 11.37 15.43 -14.54
N THR A 270 11.54 16.23 -13.49
CA THR A 270 10.94 17.56 -13.32
C THR A 270 11.92 18.49 -12.60
N ASP A 271 11.59 19.78 -12.51
CA ASP A 271 12.32 20.76 -11.70
C ASP A 271 11.46 21.20 -10.49
N LYS A 272 11.96 22.13 -9.66
CA LYS A 272 11.21 22.64 -8.51
C LYS A 272 9.86 23.25 -8.91
N LYS A 273 9.82 23.97 -10.04
CA LYS A 273 8.60 24.63 -10.53
C LYS A 273 7.59 23.61 -11.03
N GLY A 274 8.04 22.59 -11.75
CA GLY A 274 7.22 21.48 -12.20
C GLY A 274 6.71 20.65 -11.02
N PHE A 275 7.53 20.40 -10.01
CA PHE A 275 7.09 19.73 -8.78
C PHE A 275 6.05 20.54 -8.01
N GLU A 276 6.23 21.87 -7.89
CA GLU A 276 5.22 22.74 -7.28
C GLU A 276 3.89 22.70 -8.04
N LYS A 277 3.92 22.68 -9.39
CA LYS A 277 2.71 22.46 -10.19
C LYS A 277 2.06 21.10 -9.91
N LEU A 278 2.84 20.03 -9.81
CA LEU A 278 2.34 18.70 -9.47
C LEU A 278 1.66 18.68 -8.09
N LYS A 279 2.21 19.38 -7.08
CA LYS A 279 1.56 19.53 -5.78
C LYS A 279 0.22 20.26 -5.88
N GLN A 280 0.18 21.38 -6.62
CA GLN A 280 -1.05 22.13 -6.82
C GLN A 280 -2.11 21.32 -7.55
N GLU A 281 -1.72 20.56 -8.58
CA GLU A 281 -2.60 19.65 -9.31
C GLU A 281 -3.10 18.50 -8.42
N TYR A 282 -2.22 17.91 -7.61
CA TYR A 282 -2.59 16.91 -6.62
C TYR A 282 -3.63 17.45 -5.64
N ALA A 283 -3.39 18.62 -5.06
CA ALA A 283 -4.31 19.23 -4.10
C ALA A 283 -5.68 19.54 -4.73
N LYS A 284 -5.68 20.15 -5.92
CA LYS A 284 -6.91 20.40 -6.69
C LYS A 284 -7.65 19.11 -7.02
N ASN A 285 -6.94 18.07 -7.47
CA ASN A 285 -7.54 16.78 -7.79
C ASN A 285 -8.14 16.11 -6.55
N LEU A 286 -7.46 16.19 -5.40
CA LEU A 286 -7.97 15.63 -4.15
C LEU A 286 -9.28 16.31 -3.73
N VAL A 287 -9.33 17.64 -3.73
CA VAL A 287 -10.54 18.41 -3.40
C VAL A 287 -11.64 18.13 -4.43
N PHE A 288 -11.31 18.11 -5.72
CA PHE A 288 -12.28 17.80 -6.78
C PHE A 288 -12.93 16.43 -6.60
N ASN A 289 -12.13 15.39 -6.36
CA ASN A 289 -12.63 14.03 -6.13
C ASN A 289 -13.54 13.99 -4.89
N ARG A 290 -13.14 14.64 -3.79
CA ARG A 290 -13.96 14.73 -2.57
C ARG A 290 -15.29 15.43 -2.83
N MET A 291 -15.29 16.57 -3.51
CA MET A 291 -16.51 17.30 -3.84
C MET A 291 -17.46 16.45 -4.69
N VAL A 292 -16.95 15.73 -5.70
CA VAL A 292 -17.78 14.81 -6.51
C VAL A 292 -18.35 13.69 -5.65
N MET A 293 -17.51 13.06 -4.81
CA MET A 293 -17.93 11.96 -3.93
C MET A 293 -19.03 12.40 -2.97
N TYR A 294 -18.83 13.51 -2.24
CA TYR A 294 -19.82 14.01 -1.28
C TYR A 294 -21.11 14.48 -1.97
N SER A 295 -21.02 15.02 -3.19
CA SER A 295 -22.20 15.38 -3.97
C SER A 295 -23.03 14.15 -4.34
N ILE A 296 -22.40 13.07 -4.79
CA ILE A 296 -23.08 11.80 -5.09
C ILE A 296 -23.64 11.18 -3.81
N ALA A 297 -22.85 11.15 -2.73
CA ALA A 297 -23.28 10.61 -1.44
C ALA A 297 -24.58 11.28 -0.96
N ARG A 298 -24.66 12.62 -1.04
CA ARG A 298 -25.88 13.38 -0.71
C ARG A 298 -27.03 13.08 -1.66
N SER A 299 -26.77 13.11 -2.97
CA SER A 299 -27.81 12.85 -3.98
C SER A 299 -28.42 11.45 -3.87
N GLU A 300 -27.65 10.47 -3.39
CA GLU A 300 -28.08 9.08 -3.22
C GLU A 300 -28.44 8.71 -1.78
N ASN A 301 -28.45 9.67 -0.86
CA ASN A 301 -28.65 9.45 0.58
C ASN A 301 -27.71 8.38 1.18
N VAL A 302 -26.49 8.28 0.65
CA VAL A 302 -25.44 7.39 1.17
C VAL A 302 -24.74 8.10 2.33
N SER A 303 -24.81 7.49 3.50
CA SER A 303 -24.18 7.98 4.74
C SER A 303 -23.43 6.87 5.46
N LEU A 304 -22.58 7.24 6.42
CA LEU A 304 -21.84 6.32 7.27
C LEU A 304 -22.02 6.74 8.73
N SER A 305 -22.87 6.00 9.46
CA SER A 305 -23.11 6.28 10.88
C SER A 305 -21.88 5.97 11.74
N ASN A 306 -21.81 6.52 12.96
CA ASN A 306 -20.72 6.21 13.90
C ASN A 306 -20.67 4.73 14.26
N ARG A 307 -21.83 4.10 14.49
CA ARG A 307 -21.94 2.67 14.79
C ARG A 307 -21.43 1.81 13.63
N GLU A 308 -21.82 2.16 12.41
CA GLU A 308 -21.37 1.46 11.21
C GLU A 308 -19.87 1.65 10.98
N TYR A 309 -19.36 2.88 11.10
CA TYR A 309 -17.92 3.16 11.00
C TYR A 309 -17.11 2.31 11.99
N LYS A 310 -17.54 2.25 13.26
CA LYS A 310 -16.87 1.43 14.29
C LYS A 310 -16.88 -0.05 13.91
N LYS A 311 -17.99 -0.58 13.39
CA LYS A 311 -18.06 -1.96 12.93
C LYS A 311 -17.07 -2.22 11.77
N GLU A 312 -17.02 -1.32 10.80
CA GLU A 312 -16.13 -1.46 9.63
C GLU A 312 -14.66 -1.42 10.01
N ILE A 313 -14.22 -0.52 10.89
CA ILE A 313 -12.81 -0.48 11.32
C ILE A 313 -12.40 -1.72 12.11
N LEU A 314 -13.30 -2.31 12.90
CA LEU A 314 -13.06 -3.59 13.59
C LEU A 314 -12.97 -4.75 12.59
N GLN A 315 -13.84 -4.78 11.58
CA GLN A 315 -13.73 -5.78 10.52
C GLN A 315 -12.42 -5.67 9.75
N ILE A 316 -11.93 -4.44 9.50
CA ILE A 316 -10.63 -4.22 8.87
C ILE A 316 -9.50 -4.77 9.76
N LEU A 317 -9.55 -4.61 11.09
CA LEU A 317 -8.56 -5.21 11.98
C LEU A 317 -8.54 -6.74 11.86
N GLU A 318 -9.72 -7.36 11.98
CA GLU A 318 -9.86 -8.82 11.93
C GLU A 318 -9.38 -9.39 10.59
N ASP A 319 -9.77 -8.76 9.48
CA ASP A 319 -9.37 -9.15 8.12
C ASP A 319 -7.84 -9.07 7.93
N ASN A 320 -7.16 -8.21 8.69
CA ASN A 320 -5.70 -8.07 8.68
C ASN A 320 -5.00 -8.86 9.81
N GLY A 321 -5.73 -9.69 10.55
CA GLY A 321 -5.17 -10.57 11.57
C GLY A 321 -4.79 -9.86 12.87
N TYR A 322 -5.38 -8.69 13.14
CA TYR A 322 -5.17 -7.96 14.38
C TYR A 322 -6.38 -8.06 15.30
N THR A 323 -6.12 -8.28 16.59
CA THR A 323 -7.00 -7.82 17.68
C THR A 323 -6.69 -6.35 17.99
N GLU A 324 -7.60 -5.64 18.67
CA GLU A 324 -7.34 -4.27 19.13
C GLU A 324 -6.05 -4.16 19.96
N GLU A 325 -5.82 -5.10 20.88
CA GLU A 325 -4.63 -5.15 21.71
C GLU A 325 -3.35 -5.33 20.87
N SER A 326 -3.34 -6.31 19.97
CA SER A 326 -2.19 -6.57 19.11
C SER A 326 -1.91 -5.41 18.15
N PHE A 327 -2.96 -4.70 17.71
CA PHE A 327 -2.83 -3.51 16.89
C PHE A 327 -2.19 -2.37 17.68
N LYS A 328 -2.69 -2.10 18.89
CA LYS A 328 -2.12 -1.07 19.77
C LYS A 328 -0.65 -1.34 20.07
N LYS A 329 -0.27 -2.60 20.32
CA LYS A 329 1.13 -3.01 20.52
C LYS A 329 1.99 -2.80 19.26
N ALA A 330 1.47 -3.12 18.08
CA ALA A 330 2.20 -3.01 16.83
C ALA A 330 2.38 -1.57 16.34
N PHE A 331 1.36 -0.72 16.53
CA PHE A 331 1.30 0.63 15.96
C PHE A 331 1.40 1.76 17.00
N GLY A 332 1.44 1.42 18.30
CA GLY A 332 1.59 2.38 19.40
C GLY A 332 0.36 3.28 19.64
N LYS A 333 -0.77 3.01 18.99
CA LYS A 333 -2.01 3.80 19.12
C LYS A 333 -3.25 2.92 18.95
N ASP A 334 -4.37 3.37 19.49
CA ASP A 334 -5.66 2.70 19.30
C ASP A 334 -6.13 2.82 17.83
N ILE A 335 -7.04 1.91 17.44
CA ILE A 335 -7.53 1.84 16.07
C ILE A 335 -8.35 3.05 15.65
N GLU A 336 -9.10 3.69 16.55
CA GLU A 336 -9.93 4.84 16.20
C GLU A 336 -9.03 6.03 15.84
N THR A 337 -8.00 6.30 16.64
CA THR A 337 -6.97 7.31 16.36
C THR A 337 -6.25 7.03 15.04
N TYR A 338 -5.78 5.79 14.85
CA TYR A 338 -5.11 5.40 13.59
C TYR A 338 -6.02 5.57 12.38
N ALA A 339 -7.26 5.08 12.46
CA ALA A 339 -8.24 5.15 11.38
C ALA A 339 -8.56 6.59 10.99
N ASN A 340 -8.63 7.51 11.97
CA ASN A 340 -8.86 8.93 11.74
C ASN A 340 -7.66 9.58 11.03
N GLU A 341 -6.43 9.34 11.48
CA GLU A 341 -5.21 9.83 10.80
C GLU A 341 -5.12 9.34 9.35
N GLN A 342 -5.55 8.11 9.11
CA GLN A 342 -5.54 7.48 7.78
C GLN A 342 -6.78 7.80 6.93
N ASN A 343 -7.67 8.67 7.40
CA ASN A 343 -8.92 9.07 6.76
C ASN A 343 -9.82 7.88 6.37
N TRP A 344 -9.87 6.83 7.19
CA TRP A 344 -10.63 5.61 6.90
C TRP A 344 -12.13 5.87 6.75
N ARG A 345 -12.70 6.79 7.54
CA ARG A 345 -14.10 7.21 7.39
C ARG A 345 -14.42 7.68 5.98
N GLN A 346 -13.56 8.52 5.39
CA GLN A 346 -13.71 8.99 4.02
C GLN A 346 -13.58 7.84 3.01
N LYS A 347 -12.63 6.93 3.21
CA LYS A 347 -12.42 5.76 2.34
C LYS A 347 -13.60 4.78 2.36
N ILE A 348 -14.15 4.51 3.52
CA ILE A 348 -15.33 3.64 3.69
C ILE A 348 -16.56 4.29 3.03
N LEU A 349 -16.78 5.59 3.28
CA LEU A 349 -17.87 6.31 2.61
C LEU A 349 -17.71 6.29 1.07
N PHE A 350 -16.50 6.47 0.58
CA PHE A 350 -16.20 6.40 -0.85
C PHE A 350 -16.55 5.02 -1.43
N ASP A 351 -16.17 3.95 -0.73
CA ASP A 351 -16.50 2.59 -1.16
C ASP A 351 -18.02 2.36 -1.22
N LYS A 352 -18.77 2.85 -0.22
CA LYS A 352 -20.24 2.81 -0.23
C LYS A 352 -20.85 3.60 -1.39
N VAL A 353 -20.28 4.74 -1.76
CA VAL A 353 -20.70 5.52 -2.93
C VAL A 353 -20.48 4.71 -4.20
N LEU A 354 -19.34 4.04 -4.34
CA LEU A 354 -19.04 3.21 -5.50
C LEU A 354 -19.92 1.96 -5.57
N ASP A 355 -20.24 1.34 -4.43
CA ASP A 355 -21.21 0.25 -4.36
C ASP A 355 -22.59 0.69 -4.84
N LYS A 356 -23.02 1.89 -4.46
CA LYS A 356 -24.27 2.48 -4.95
C LYS A 356 -24.23 2.73 -6.45
N VAL A 357 -23.13 3.27 -6.98
CA VAL A 357 -22.94 3.47 -8.43
C VAL A 357 -22.99 2.14 -9.19
N ILE A 358 -22.36 1.08 -8.68
CA ILE A 358 -22.41 -0.25 -9.28
C ILE A 358 -23.83 -0.82 -9.24
N LYS A 359 -24.51 -0.70 -8.10
CA LYS A 359 -25.88 -1.19 -7.92
C LYS A 359 -26.86 -0.55 -8.90
N ASP A 360 -26.69 0.74 -9.17
CA ASP A 360 -27.51 1.49 -10.12
C ASP A 360 -26.95 1.47 -11.57
N GLY A 361 -25.84 0.76 -11.78
CA GLY A 361 -25.17 0.62 -13.07
C GLY A 361 -25.80 -0.44 -13.96
N LYS A 362 -25.49 -0.39 -15.26
CA LYS A 362 -25.96 -1.36 -16.25
C LYS A 362 -24.85 -2.37 -16.56
N LYS A 363 -25.00 -3.61 -16.10
CA LYS A 363 -24.04 -4.65 -16.48
C LYS A 363 -24.19 -5.00 -17.96
N VAL A 364 -23.09 -5.00 -18.70
CA VAL A 364 -23.02 -5.30 -20.14
C VAL A 364 -21.98 -6.38 -20.44
N SER A 365 -22.09 -6.99 -21.63
CA SER A 365 -21.10 -7.96 -22.10
C SER A 365 -19.71 -7.33 -22.26
N GLN A 366 -18.64 -8.12 -22.19
CA GLN A 366 -17.28 -7.61 -22.42
C GLN A 366 -17.14 -6.95 -23.81
N LYS A 367 -17.73 -7.57 -24.85
CA LYS A 367 -17.69 -7.04 -26.23
C LYS A 367 -18.39 -5.69 -26.33
N GLU A 368 -19.57 -5.57 -25.73
CA GLU A 368 -20.32 -4.31 -25.66
C GLU A 368 -19.56 -3.24 -24.87
N TYR A 369 -18.96 -3.61 -23.73
CA TYR A 369 -18.16 -2.69 -22.92
C TYR A 369 -16.97 -2.12 -23.70
N GLN A 370 -16.24 -2.96 -24.45
CA GLN A 370 -15.12 -2.48 -25.26
C GLN A 370 -15.56 -1.48 -26.34
N LYS A 371 -16.72 -1.70 -26.96
CA LYS A 371 -17.30 -0.75 -27.92
C LYS A 371 -17.60 0.59 -27.25
N ILE A 372 -18.24 0.58 -26.08
CA ILE A 372 -18.56 1.80 -25.32
C ILE A 372 -17.29 2.59 -24.96
N ILE A 373 -16.27 1.92 -24.44
CA ILE A 373 -15.01 2.57 -24.06
C ILE A 373 -14.27 3.14 -25.28
N ALA A 374 -14.29 2.45 -26.41
CA ALA A 374 -13.70 2.95 -27.65
C ALA A 374 -14.40 4.24 -28.14
N GLU A 375 -15.73 4.26 -28.10
CA GLU A 375 -16.53 5.44 -28.47
C GLU A 375 -16.28 6.62 -27.51
N GLU A 376 -16.19 6.37 -26.21
CA GLU A 376 -15.87 7.40 -25.21
C GLU A 376 -14.48 8.00 -25.45
N LYS A 377 -13.47 7.17 -25.70
CA LYS A 377 -12.10 7.62 -26.04
C LYS A 377 -12.08 8.43 -27.33
N ALA A 378 -12.77 7.99 -28.38
CA ALA A 378 -12.86 8.72 -29.65
C ALA A 378 -13.51 10.11 -29.48
N LYS A 379 -14.58 10.20 -28.67
CA LYS A 379 -15.21 11.49 -28.34
C LYS A 379 -14.26 12.41 -27.57
N LYS A 380 -13.55 11.88 -26.57
CA LYS A 380 -12.56 12.64 -25.78
C LYS A 380 -11.45 13.21 -26.68
N ALA A 381 -10.90 12.39 -27.58
CA ALA A 381 -9.85 12.80 -28.53
C ALA A 381 -10.30 13.93 -29.47
N LYS A 382 -11.54 13.88 -29.98
CA LYS A 382 -12.12 14.95 -30.82
C LYS A 382 -12.27 16.26 -30.05
N THR A 383 -12.72 16.20 -28.80
CA THR A 383 -12.85 17.41 -27.95
C THR A 383 -11.51 17.98 -27.48
N SER A 384 -10.44 17.18 -27.40
CA SER A 384 -9.10 17.68 -27.09
C SER A 384 -8.35 18.22 -28.31
N GLY A 385 -8.52 17.61 -29.49
CA GLY A 385 -7.92 18.10 -30.74
C GLY A 385 -8.41 19.49 -31.14
N ASN A 386 -9.71 19.75 -30.96
CA ASN A 386 -10.32 21.04 -31.31
C ASN A 386 -9.93 22.21 -30.37
N LYS A 387 -9.24 21.93 -29.25
CA LYS A 387 -8.69 22.95 -28.36
C LYS A 387 -7.28 23.38 -28.74
N ASN A 388 -6.56 22.59 -29.54
CA ASN A 388 -5.20 22.90 -29.99
C ASN A 388 -5.15 23.54 -31.39
N SER A 389 -6.26 23.54 -32.14
CA SER A 389 -6.36 24.18 -33.46
C SER A 389 -6.87 25.63 -33.45
N ASN A 390 -7.26 26.16 -32.28
CA ASN A 390 -7.75 27.53 -32.08
C ASN A 390 -6.82 28.34 -31.16
N LYS A 391 -5.51 28.08 -31.20
CA LYS A 391 -4.51 28.84 -30.44
C LYS A 391 -3.42 29.38 -31.33
#